data_AF-A0A4Y2C8C6-F1
#
_entry.id   AF-A0A4Y2C8C6-F1
#
_cell.length_a   1.000
_cell.length_b   1.000
_cell.length_c   1.000
_cell.angle_alpha   90.00
_cell.angle_beta   90.00
_cell.angle_gamma   90.00
#
_symmetry.space_group_name_H-M   'P 1'
#
loop_
_entity.id
_entity.type
_entity.pdbx_description
1 polymer ?
#
loop_
_entity_poly.entity_id
_entity_poly.type
_entity_poly.pdbx_seq_one_letter_code
_entity_poly.pdbx_strand_id
1 'polypeptide(L)'
;MFNCGSEKETSPAICDVGKNLLESCHKTYYVKAVGLKELGEFTVEDRELLHLRLGNKFEKICFHHEQVYLQKYTHLFGQTCCDPFKRHKKIVKKSLRIITLDTEKKSLGLLLPGKKICPTCETLVKNSPQNQNDSDYEIGTPEEYLEKLNNSLQEMGNSPIKKVSKLSNVQRKQYGKRKFEKIVSATKENLATALQVKPIEIENNHQSVDLQNDDLYSLVEELKIKFAETTSHADKVQILTLVPKSWSLEKPKREFSTTMYLVRKAR
;
A
#
# COMPACT_ATOMS: atom_id res chain seq x y z
N MET A 1 -40.65 9.12 46.23
CA MET A 1 -40.90 9.35 44.80
C MET A 1 -39.58 9.26 44.06
N PHE A 2 -39.24 8.06 43.58
CA PHE A 2 -38.02 7.82 42.79
C PHE A 2 -38.39 7.99 41.32
N ASN A 3 -37.94 9.08 40.71
CA ASN A 3 -38.06 9.26 39.27
C ASN A 3 -36.81 8.67 38.63
N CYS A 4 -36.87 7.38 38.28
CA CYS A 4 -35.85 6.71 37.49
C CYS A 4 -36.09 7.04 36.02
N GLY A 5 -35.53 8.17 35.57
CA GLY A 5 -35.47 8.51 34.16
C GLY A 5 -34.61 7.49 33.44
N SER A 6 -35.25 6.65 32.64
CA SER A 6 -34.59 5.66 31.79
C SER A 6 -33.99 6.38 30.57
N GLU A 7 -32.77 6.91 30.72
CA GLU A 7 -31.98 7.32 29.56
C GLU A 7 -31.57 6.06 28.79
N LYS A 8 -32.24 5.82 27.67
CA LYS A 8 -31.80 4.82 26.69
C LYS A 8 -30.49 5.33 26.11
N GLU A 9 -29.36 4.86 26.65
CA GLU A 9 -28.04 5.01 26.02
C GLU A 9 -28.03 4.24 24.69
N THR A 10 -28.50 4.87 23.62
CA THR A 10 -28.19 4.42 22.27
C THR A 10 -26.71 4.67 22.05
N SER A 11 -25.91 3.60 22.00
CA SER A 11 -24.48 3.71 21.70
C SER A 11 -24.30 4.52 20.40
N PRO A 12 -23.50 5.60 20.41
CA PRO A 12 -23.43 6.50 19.27
C PRO A 12 -22.87 5.79 18.04
N ALA A 13 -23.43 6.13 16.87
CA ALA A 13 -23.10 5.47 15.60
C ALA A 13 -21.59 5.51 15.32
N ILE A 14 -21.02 4.40 14.86
CA ILE A 14 -19.59 4.28 14.52
C ILE A 14 -19.27 5.27 13.39
N CYS A 15 -18.21 6.06 13.57
CA CYS A 15 -17.75 7.01 12.55
C CYS A 15 -16.95 6.31 11.44
N ASP A 16 -16.66 7.00 10.35
CA ASP A 16 -16.03 6.39 9.18
C ASP A 16 -14.60 5.93 9.46
N VAL A 17 -13.84 6.66 10.28
CA VAL A 17 -12.52 6.22 10.76
C VAL A 17 -12.61 4.86 11.48
N GLY A 18 -13.56 4.72 12.40
CA GLY A 18 -13.74 3.45 13.12
C GLY A 18 -14.21 2.31 12.22
N LYS A 19 -15.04 2.60 11.20
CA LYS A 19 -15.44 1.60 10.21
C LYS A 19 -14.27 1.17 9.32
N ASN A 20 -13.52 2.14 8.79
CA ASN A 20 -12.47 1.91 7.79
C ASN A 20 -11.22 1.30 8.41
N LEU A 21 -10.84 1.72 9.62
CA LEU A 21 -9.64 1.26 10.33
C LEU A 21 -9.92 0.21 11.40
N LEU A 22 -11.19 -0.14 11.63
CA LEU A 22 -11.64 -1.03 12.70
C LEU A 22 -11.19 -0.55 14.10
N GLU A 23 -11.14 0.77 14.27
CA GLU A 23 -10.75 1.42 15.53
C GLU A 23 -11.97 1.73 16.40
N SER A 24 -11.76 1.65 17.71
CA SER A 24 -12.76 2.01 18.71
C SER A 24 -13.15 3.48 18.63
N CYS A 25 -14.43 3.75 18.35
CA CYS A 25 -14.98 5.10 18.33
C CYS A 25 -15.33 5.61 19.74
N HIS A 26 -15.55 6.93 19.83
CA HIS A 26 -16.26 7.56 20.96
C HIS A 26 -15.60 7.36 22.34
N LYS A 27 -14.31 7.03 22.36
CA LYS A 27 -13.54 6.93 23.59
C LYS A 27 -13.30 8.31 24.20
N THR A 28 -13.48 8.39 25.51
CA THR A 28 -13.35 9.64 26.26
C THR A 28 -11.93 9.91 26.81
N TYR A 29 -10.93 9.13 26.39
CA TYR A 29 -9.54 9.30 26.83
C TYR A 29 -8.92 10.64 26.45
N TYR A 30 -9.28 11.17 25.27
CA TYR A 30 -8.71 12.42 24.73
C TYR A 30 -9.73 13.55 24.61
N VAL A 31 -11.02 13.25 24.76
CA VAL A 31 -12.12 14.22 24.67
C VAL A 31 -13.19 13.84 25.68
N LYS A 32 -13.75 14.81 26.40
CA LYS A 32 -14.79 14.55 27.42
C LYS A 32 -16.18 14.33 26.82
N ALA A 33 -16.43 14.91 25.65
CA ALA A 33 -17.70 14.81 24.94
C ALA A 33 -17.65 13.70 23.88
N VAL A 34 -18.80 13.08 23.64
CA VAL A 34 -19.01 12.10 22.58
C VAL A 34 -19.88 12.74 21.51
N GLY A 35 -19.52 12.56 20.24
CA GLY A 35 -20.25 13.14 19.13
C GLY A 35 -19.59 12.85 17.78
N LEU A 36 -20.27 13.26 16.72
CA LEU A 36 -19.84 13.15 15.33
C LEU A 36 -19.75 14.52 14.72
N LYS A 37 -18.75 14.69 13.87
CA LYS A 37 -18.48 15.89 13.09
C LYS A 37 -18.45 15.53 11.62
N GLU A 38 -19.18 16.29 10.81
CA GLU A 38 -19.24 16.11 9.36
C GLU A 38 -18.06 16.81 8.69
N LEU A 39 -17.67 16.33 7.51
CA LEU A 39 -16.53 16.85 6.75
C LEU A 39 -16.58 18.37 6.56
N GLY A 40 -17.77 18.94 6.36
CA GLY A 40 -17.98 20.38 6.17
C GLY A 40 -17.68 21.24 7.41
N GLU A 41 -17.63 20.65 8.60
CA GLU A 41 -17.39 21.36 9.86
C GLU A 41 -15.89 21.50 10.20
N PHE A 42 -15.00 20.85 9.44
CA PHE A 42 -13.54 20.97 9.59
C PHE A 42 -13.01 22.15 8.76
N THR A 43 -11.89 22.75 9.19
CA THR A 43 -11.20 23.77 8.37
C THR A 43 -10.59 23.14 7.11
N VAL A 44 -10.18 23.96 6.13
CA VAL A 44 -9.50 23.46 4.93
C VAL A 44 -8.22 22.72 5.30
N GLU A 45 -7.41 23.26 6.22
CA GLU A 45 -6.16 22.62 6.63
C GLU A 45 -6.41 21.30 7.39
N ASP A 46 -7.42 21.26 8.27
CA ASP A 46 -7.75 20.04 9.00
C ASP A 46 -8.22 18.93 8.07
N ARG A 47 -9.00 19.28 7.03
CA ARG A 47 -9.40 18.31 5.99
C ARG A 47 -8.21 17.78 5.22
N GLU A 48 -7.25 18.64 4.84
CA GLU A 48 -6.02 18.25 4.15
C GLU A 48 -5.19 17.28 5.02
N LEU A 49 -5.01 17.61 6.31
CA LEU A 49 -4.30 16.75 7.26
C LEU A 49 -4.99 15.39 7.44
N LEU A 50 -6.31 15.38 7.61
CA LEU A 50 -7.07 14.14 7.75
C LEU A 50 -7.01 13.30 6.48
N HIS A 51 -7.09 13.92 5.31
CA HIS A 51 -6.96 13.23 4.03
C HIS A 51 -5.60 12.54 3.89
N LEU A 52 -4.50 13.27 4.15
CA LEU A 52 -3.14 12.74 4.10
C LEU A 52 -2.95 11.59 5.10
N ARG A 53 -3.46 11.74 6.34
CA ARG A 53 -3.24 10.79 7.43
C ARG A 53 -4.08 9.53 7.34
N LEU A 54 -5.30 9.63 6.82
CA LEU A 54 -6.26 8.53 6.77
C LEU A 54 -6.30 7.82 5.41
N GLY A 55 -5.89 8.50 4.33
CA GLY A 55 -5.83 7.96 2.95
C GLY A 55 -7.17 7.54 2.34
N ASN A 56 -8.28 7.70 3.07
CA ASN A 56 -9.61 7.23 2.71
C ASN A 56 -10.60 8.40 2.62
N LYS A 57 -11.69 8.20 1.90
CA LYS A 57 -12.85 9.10 1.97
C LYS A 57 -13.54 8.92 3.32
N PHE A 58 -13.82 10.04 3.99
CA PHE A 58 -14.59 10.10 5.22
C PHE A 58 -15.59 11.24 5.11
N GLU A 59 -16.80 11.01 5.61
CA GLU A 59 -17.86 12.01 5.69
C GLU A 59 -18.10 12.40 7.15
N LYS A 60 -18.02 11.44 8.08
CA LYS A 60 -18.30 11.65 9.51
C LYS A 60 -17.17 11.08 10.38
N ILE A 61 -16.59 11.93 11.21
CA ILE A 61 -15.52 11.58 12.17
C ILE A 61 -16.02 11.86 13.58
N CYS A 62 -15.78 10.95 14.53
CA CYS A 62 -16.12 11.21 15.92
C CYS A 62 -15.08 12.09 16.62
N PHE A 63 -15.48 12.81 17.67
CA PHE A 63 -14.59 13.70 18.42
C PHE A 63 -13.34 12.99 18.97
N HIS A 64 -13.44 11.69 19.25
CA HIS A 64 -12.28 10.87 19.62
C HIS A 64 -11.25 10.80 18.48
N HIS A 65 -11.69 10.42 17.29
CA HIS A 65 -10.79 10.29 16.14
C HIS A 65 -10.32 11.64 15.61
N GLU A 66 -11.14 12.69 15.72
CA GLU A 66 -10.70 14.07 15.49
C GLU A 66 -9.49 14.41 16.38
N GLN A 67 -9.57 14.15 17.69
CA GLN A 67 -8.45 14.38 18.60
C GLN A 67 -7.23 13.51 18.27
N VAL A 68 -7.43 12.23 17.97
CA VAL A 68 -6.33 11.31 17.61
C VAL A 68 -5.61 11.77 16.36
N TYR A 69 -6.34 12.10 15.29
CA TYR A 69 -5.79 12.32 13.97
C TYR A 69 -5.48 13.78 13.64
N LEU A 70 -5.95 14.76 14.42
CA LEU A 70 -5.54 16.16 14.29
C LEU A 70 -4.56 16.57 15.39
N GLN A 71 -4.99 16.48 16.65
CA GLN A 71 -4.30 17.12 17.78
C GLN A 71 -3.19 16.24 18.38
N LYS A 72 -3.44 14.94 18.52
CA LYS A 72 -2.54 13.99 19.17
C LYS A 72 -1.68 13.21 18.19
N TYR A 73 -1.86 13.41 16.89
CA TYR A 73 -1.25 12.58 15.86
C TYR A 73 0.27 12.47 16.00
N THR A 74 0.96 13.61 16.15
CA THR A 74 2.42 13.66 16.32
C THR A 74 2.89 12.92 17.58
N HIS A 75 2.14 13.03 18.67
CA HIS A 75 2.47 12.35 19.92
C HIS A 75 2.24 10.84 19.82
N LEU A 76 1.14 10.40 19.20
CA LEU A 76 0.79 8.98 19.12
C LEU A 76 1.62 8.26 18.06
N PHE A 77 1.88 8.91 16.94
CA PHE A 77 2.42 8.27 15.74
C PHE A 77 3.82 8.76 15.34
N GLY A 78 4.35 9.82 15.97
CA GLY A 78 5.64 10.45 15.65
C GLY A 78 6.77 10.11 16.64
N GLN A 79 6.71 8.95 17.32
CA GLN A 79 7.73 8.55 18.31
C GLN A 79 9.04 8.06 17.68
N THR A 80 9.02 7.74 16.40
CA THR A 80 10.17 7.21 15.65
C THR A 80 10.28 7.92 14.31
N CYS A 81 11.44 7.81 13.66
CA CYS A 81 11.58 8.19 12.27
C CYS A 81 10.54 7.44 11.41
N CYS A 82 9.92 8.14 10.46
CA CYS A 82 9.01 7.57 9.47
C CYS A 82 9.72 6.62 8.49
N ASP A 83 11.05 6.78 8.30
CA ASP A 83 11.89 5.97 7.43
C ASP A 83 11.28 5.75 6.03
N PRO A 84 11.15 6.81 5.21
CA PRO A 84 10.42 6.76 3.94
C PRO A 84 10.99 5.71 2.96
N PHE A 85 12.29 5.40 3.06
CA PHE A 85 12.98 4.43 2.21
C PHE A 85 13.20 3.06 2.88
N LYS A 86 12.66 2.85 4.09
CA LYS A 86 12.80 1.60 4.88
C LYS A 86 14.25 1.13 5.02
N ARG A 87 15.20 2.06 5.25
CA ARG A 87 16.64 1.78 5.34
C ARG A 87 17.15 1.61 6.77
N HIS A 88 16.35 1.96 7.76
CA HIS A 88 16.76 1.81 9.15
C HIS A 88 16.81 0.34 9.56
N LYS A 89 18.01 -0.14 9.90
CA LYS A 89 18.20 -1.47 10.52
C LYS A 89 17.73 -1.52 11.99
N LYS A 90 17.59 -0.35 12.64
CA LYS A 90 17.18 -0.20 14.04
C LYS A 90 16.24 1.00 14.17
N ILE A 91 15.35 0.97 15.15
CA ILE A 91 14.41 2.07 15.42
C ILE A 91 15.18 3.35 15.78
N VAL A 92 14.99 4.41 15.00
CA VAL A 92 15.60 5.72 15.23
C VAL A 92 14.63 6.61 16.00
N LYS A 93 15.04 7.05 17.20
CA LYS A 93 14.26 7.93 18.10
C LYS A 93 14.92 9.29 18.38
N LYS A 94 16.21 9.45 18.01
CA LYS A 94 17.00 10.63 18.34
C LYS A 94 17.02 11.64 17.20
N SER A 95 17.12 12.92 17.55
CA SER A 95 17.28 14.05 16.62
C SER A 95 16.22 14.10 15.52
N LEU A 96 14.99 13.75 15.87
CA LEU A 96 13.88 13.70 14.92
C LEU A 96 13.25 15.07 14.74
N ARG A 97 13.00 15.48 13.49
CA ARG A 97 12.27 16.70 13.14
C ARG A 97 10.85 16.37 12.74
N ILE A 98 9.89 17.20 13.15
CA ILE A 98 8.49 17.04 12.78
C ILE A 98 8.31 17.45 11.32
N ILE A 99 7.62 16.62 10.55
CA ILE A 99 7.25 16.89 9.16
C ILE A 99 6.07 17.86 9.18
N THR A 100 6.23 19.04 8.59
CA THR A 100 5.16 20.01 8.38
C THR A 100 4.44 19.75 7.05
N LEU A 101 3.29 20.38 6.82
CA LEU A 101 2.61 20.36 5.53
C LEU A 101 3.53 20.84 4.39
N ASP A 102 4.28 21.92 4.61
CA ASP A 102 5.21 22.44 3.59
C ASP A 102 6.32 21.44 3.26
N THR A 103 6.80 20.70 4.27
CA THR A 103 7.83 19.68 4.07
C THR A 103 7.27 18.48 3.32
N GLU A 104 6.02 18.13 3.57
CA GLU A 104 5.32 17.07 2.86
C GLU A 104 5.11 17.42 1.38
N LYS A 105 4.65 18.63 1.08
CA LYS A 105 4.44 19.11 -0.31
C LYS A 105 5.73 19.04 -1.13
N LYS A 106 6.86 19.36 -0.51
CA LYS A 106 8.21 19.26 -1.12
C LYS A 106 8.73 17.83 -1.22
N SER A 107 8.06 16.86 -0.61
CA SER A 107 8.48 15.46 -0.58
C SER A 107 7.67 14.56 -1.50
N LEU A 108 6.76 15.12 -2.31
CA LEU A 108 5.94 14.40 -3.30
C LEU A 108 5.19 13.19 -2.69
N GLY A 109 4.68 13.34 -1.48
CA GLY A 109 3.91 12.30 -0.77
C GLY A 109 4.76 11.19 -0.11
N LEU A 110 6.08 11.31 -0.07
CA LEU A 110 6.95 10.37 0.66
C LEU A 110 6.87 10.55 2.18
N LEU A 111 6.53 11.75 2.64
CA LEU A 111 6.44 12.12 4.04
C LEU A 111 5.00 12.35 4.46
N LEU A 112 4.73 12.26 5.77
CA LEU A 112 3.39 12.43 6.31
C LEU A 112 3.38 13.49 7.42
N PRO A 113 2.53 14.53 7.36
CA PRO A 113 2.59 15.63 8.31
C PRO A 113 2.28 15.19 9.74
N GLY A 114 3.10 15.65 10.68
CA GLY A 114 3.04 15.25 12.09
C GLY A 114 3.84 13.98 12.41
N LYS A 115 4.25 13.17 11.42
CA LYS A 115 5.32 12.18 11.66
C LYS A 115 6.65 12.90 11.86
N LYS A 116 7.65 12.18 12.38
CA LYS A 116 9.00 12.72 12.50
C LYS A 116 9.98 12.01 11.56
N ILE A 117 11.04 12.71 11.17
CA ILE A 117 12.09 12.21 10.29
C ILE A 117 13.47 12.49 10.90
N CYS A 118 14.41 11.55 10.75
CA CYS A 118 15.78 11.76 11.18
C CYS A 118 16.58 12.56 10.12
N PRO A 119 17.72 13.16 10.49
CA PRO A 119 18.48 14.01 9.56
C PRO A 119 18.95 13.24 8.31
N THR A 120 19.33 11.97 8.46
CA THR A 120 19.76 11.12 7.35
C THR A 120 18.65 10.90 6.33
N CYS A 121 17.44 10.53 6.79
CA CYS A 121 16.30 10.32 5.90
C CYS A 121 15.87 11.63 5.23
N GLU A 122 15.93 12.76 5.93
CA GLU A 122 15.58 14.05 5.35
C GLU A 122 16.55 14.46 4.24
N THR A 123 17.85 14.26 4.42
CA THR A 123 18.84 14.50 3.36
C THR A 123 18.59 13.61 2.15
N LEU A 124 18.20 12.34 2.36
CA LEU A 124 17.86 11.43 1.27
C LEU A 124 16.61 11.88 0.51
N VAL A 125 15.58 12.38 1.20
CA VAL A 125 14.39 12.93 0.55
C VAL A 125 14.78 14.15 -0.28
N LYS A 126 15.55 15.09 0.29
CA LYS A 126 16.02 16.30 -0.40
C LYS A 126 16.84 15.99 -1.65
N ASN A 127 17.72 14.99 -1.57
CA ASN A 127 18.61 14.59 -2.66
C ASN A 127 17.99 13.53 -3.60
N SER A 128 16.72 13.16 -3.42
CA SER A 128 16.04 12.24 -4.33
C SER A 128 15.95 12.90 -5.73
N PRO A 129 16.26 12.18 -6.82
CA PRO A 129 16.19 12.72 -8.19
C PRO A 129 14.76 13.14 -8.62
N GLN A 130 13.75 12.89 -7.79
CA GLN A 130 12.41 13.42 -7.96
C GLN A 130 12.29 14.92 -7.60
N ASN A 131 13.29 15.54 -6.96
CA ASN A 131 13.29 16.94 -6.54
C ASN A 131 13.96 17.91 -7.53
N GLN A 132 14.25 17.49 -8.77
CA GLN A 132 14.82 18.34 -9.83
C GLN A 132 13.92 18.49 -11.06
N ASN A 133 12.59 18.49 -10.89
CA ASN A 133 11.69 18.93 -11.97
C ASN A 133 10.70 19.97 -11.44
N ASP A 134 11.15 21.23 -11.39
CA ASP A 134 10.27 22.35 -11.73
C ASP A 134 9.87 22.19 -13.20
N SER A 135 8.83 21.42 -13.44
CA SER A 135 8.02 21.52 -14.64
C SER A 135 6.63 21.03 -14.29
N ASP A 136 5.66 21.93 -14.41
CA ASP A 136 4.22 21.70 -14.41
C ASP A 136 3.89 20.32 -15.01
N TYR A 137 3.63 19.32 -14.16
CA TYR A 137 3.28 17.98 -14.62
C TYR A 137 1.78 17.99 -14.88
N GLU A 138 1.39 18.57 -16.02
CA GLU A 138 0.09 18.28 -16.62
C GLU A 138 -0.01 16.75 -16.74
N ILE A 139 -0.98 16.17 -16.04
CA ILE A 139 -1.31 14.75 -16.21
C ILE A 139 -1.83 14.62 -17.64
N GLY A 140 -0.94 14.22 -18.54
CA GLY A 140 -1.27 14.09 -19.95
C GLY A 140 -2.42 13.10 -20.15
N THR A 141 -3.24 13.34 -21.16
CA THR A 141 -4.34 12.43 -21.49
C THR A 141 -3.80 11.05 -21.89
N PRO A 142 -4.55 9.95 -21.67
CA PRO A 142 -4.14 8.62 -22.14
C PRO A 142 -3.76 8.59 -23.63
N GLU A 143 -4.38 9.47 -24.43
CA GLU A 143 -4.09 9.73 -25.82
C GLU A 143 -2.67 10.30 -26.03
N GLU A 144 -2.26 11.30 -25.28
CA GLU A 144 -0.92 11.90 -25.34
C GLU A 144 0.17 10.90 -24.95
N TYR A 145 -0.07 10.10 -23.91
CA TYR A 145 0.87 9.03 -23.52
C TYR A 145 1.00 7.97 -24.61
N LEU A 146 -0.11 7.59 -25.25
CA LEU A 146 -0.10 6.62 -26.35
C LEU A 146 0.63 7.15 -27.57
N GLU A 147 0.41 8.42 -27.92
CA GLU A 147 1.08 9.08 -29.03
C GLU A 147 2.59 9.18 -28.80
N LYS A 148 3.00 9.67 -27.63
CA LYS A 148 4.42 9.73 -27.24
C LYS A 148 5.09 8.35 -27.31
N LEU A 149 4.44 7.33 -26.77
CA LEU A 149 4.96 5.96 -26.80
C LEU A 149 5.06 5.42 -28.23
N ASN A 150 4.07 5.71 -29.08
CA ASN A 150 4.08 5.28 -30.48
C ASN A 150 5.19 5.96 -31.29
N ASN A 151 5.48 7.23 -31.02
CA ASN A 151 6.60 7.94 -31.66
C ASN A 151 7.93 7.26 -31.31
N SER A 152 8.18 6.98 -30.02
CA SER A 152 9.39 6.25 -29.60
C SER A 152 9.47 4.84 -30.19
N LEU A 153 8.34 4.13 -30.29
CA LEU A 153 8.33 2.80 -30.92
C LEU A 153 8.70 2.88 -32.39
N GLN A 154 8.18 3.86 -33.12
CA GLN A 154 8.50 4.05 -34.54
C GLN A 154 9.97 4.37 -34.74
N GLU A 155 10.57 5.24 -33.90
CA GLU A 155 12.01 5.52 -33.92
C GLU A 155 12.86 4.26 -33.68
N MET A 156 12.40 3.37 -32.80
CA MET A 156 13.04 2.08 -32.55
C MET A 156 12.70 1.00 -33.60
N GLY A 157 12.02 1.34 -34.69
CA GLY A 157 11.62 0.40 -35.75
C GLY A 157 10.52 -0.59 -35.34
N ASN A 158 9.80 -0.30 -34.26
CA ASN A 158 8.71 -1.13 -33.76
C ASN A 158 7.35 -0.66 -34.28
N SER A 159 6.40 -1.60 -34.41
CA SER A 159 5.02 -1.25 -34.79
C SER A 159 4.35 -0.37 -33.71
N PRO A 160 3.39 0.50 -34.06
CA PRO A 160 2.63 1.26 -33.09
C PRO A 160 1.67 0.39 -32.26
N ILE A 161 1.24 0.93 -31.13
CA ILE A 161 0.22 0.39 -30.23
C ILE A 161 -1.15 0.89 -30.70
N LYS A 162 -2.07 -0.05 -30.88
CA LYS A 162 -3.43 0.24 -31.33
C LYS A 162 -4.28 0.66 -30.14
N LYS A 163 -5.20 1.61 -30.36
CA LYS A 163 -6.27 1.91 -29.41
C LYS A 163 -7.17 0.68 -29.26
N VAL A 164 -7.23 0.11 -28.06
CA VAL A 164 -7.98 -1.11 -27.72
C VAL A 164 -9.19 -0.84 -26.83
N SER A 165 -9.86 0.30 -27.05
CA SER A 165 -11.02 0.74 -26.25
C SER A 165 -12.17 -0.28 -26.22
N LYS A 166 -12.30 -1.12 -27.26
CA LYS A 166 -13.32 -2.18 -27.35
C LYS A 166 -12.97 -3.47 -26.59
N LEU A 167 -11.74 -3.62 -26.09
CA LEU A 167 -11.32 -4.82 -25.36
C LEU A 167 -11.64 -4.73 -23.86
N SER A 168 -11.90 -5.87 -23.22
CA SER A 168 -12.04 -5.96 -21.76
C SER A 168 -10.73 -5.66 -21.04
N ASN A 169 -10.79 -5.31 -19.76
CA ASN A 169 -9.58 -5.02 -18.96
C ASN A 169 -8.57 -6.19 -18.94
N VAL A 170 -9.06 -7.43 -18.91
CA VAL A 170 -8.20 -8.62 -18.97
C VAL A 170 -7.51 -8.72 -20.33
N GLN A 171 -8.27 -8.51 -21.41
CA GLN A 171 -7.75 -8.54 -22.78
C GLN A 171 -6.77 -7.39 -23.06
N ARG A 172 -7.00 -6.19 -22.53
CA ARG A 172 -6.08 -5.04 -22.63
C ARG A 172 -4.74 -5.35 -21.95
N LYS A 173 -4.77 -5.96 -20.75
CA LYS A 173 -3.54 -6.40 -20.05
C LYS A 173 -2.77 -7.46 -20.85
N GLN A 174 -3.48 -8.47 -21.38
CA GLN A 174 -2.87 -9.51 -22.22
C GLN A 174 -2.28 -8.92 -23.50
N TYR A 175 -2.97 -7.99 -24.15
CA TYR A 175 -2.47 -7.27 -25.32
C TYR A 175 -1.19 -6.50 -24.99
N GLY A 176 -1.18 -5.75 -23.87
CA GLY A 176 -0.01 -5.01 -23.40
C GLY A 176 1.19 -5.93 -23.16
N LYS A 177 0.99 -7.07 -22.48
CA LYS A 177 2.05 -8.07 -22.25
C LYS A 177 2.64 -8.59 -23.57
N ARG A 178 1.80 -9.05 -24.48
CA ARG A 178 2.23 -9.55 -25.80
C ARG A 178 2.97 -8.48 -26.62
N LYS A 179 2.51 -7.23 -26.53
CA LYS A 179 3.15 -6.12 -27.24
C LYS A 179 4.53 -5.82 -26.67
N PHE A 180 4.65 -5.79 -25.34
CA PHE A 180 5.91 -5.60 -24.65
C PHE A 180 6.93 -6.68 -25.00
N GLU A 181 6.52 -7.96 -25.00
CA GLU A 181 7.39 -9.08 -25.40
C GLU A 181 7.93 -8.92 -26.82
N LYS A 182 7.09 -8.48 -27.77
CA LYS A 182 7.52 -8.20 -29.15
C LYS A 182 8.52 -7.06 -29.22
N ILE A 183 8.30 -5.98 -28.48
CA ILE A 183 9.21 -4.83 -28.43
C ILE A 183 10.57 -5.27 -27.89
N VAL A 184 10.57 -6.00 -26.77
CA VAL A 184 11.80 -6.52 -26.18
C VAL A 184 12.56 -7.42 -27.16
N SER A 185 11.86 -8.33 -27.86
CA SER A 185 12.49 -9.19 -28.86
C SER A 185 13.13 -8.40 -30.01
N ALA A 186 12.39 -7.45 -30.59
CA ALA A 186 12.89 -6.63 -31.69
C ALA A 186 14.08 -5.76 -31.26
N THR A 187 14.01 -5.15 -30.07
CA THR A 187 15.10 -4.33 -29.54
C THR A 187 16.34 -5.18 -29.22
N LYS A 188 16.17 -6.41 -28.73
CA LYS A 188 17.29 -7.36 -28.53
C LYS A 188 18.00 -7.64 -29.86
N GLU A 189 17.27 -7.93 -30.92
CA GLU A 189 17.84 -8.20 -32.24
C GLU A 189 18.53 -6.97 -32.83
N ASN A 190 17.91 -5.79 -32.71
CA ASN A 190 18.49 -4.53 -33.17
C ASN A 190 19.80 -4.21 -32.44
N LEU A 191 19.84 -4.37 -31.11
CA LEU A 191 21.04 -4.14 -30.32
C LEU A 191 22.16 -5.13 -30.67
N ALA A 192 21.82 -6.41 -30.82
CA ALA A 192 22.77 -7.45 -31.22
C ALA A 192 23.41 -7.14 -32.58
N THR A 193 22.57 -6.73 -33.54
CA THR A 193 23.01 -6.32 -34.88
C THR A 193 23.91 -5.09 -34.82
N ALA A 194 23.52 -4.05 -34.07
CA ALA A 194 24.30 -2.82 -33.94
C ALA A 194 25.68 -3.05 -33.30
N LEU A 195 25.77 -3.99 -32.35
CA LEU A 195 27.01 -4.33 -31.66
C LEU A 195 27.79 -5.47 -32.33
N GLN A 196 27.28 -6.07 -33.41
CA GLN A 196 27.86 -7.23 -34.11
C GLN A 196 28.12 -8.43 -33.16
N VAL A 197 27.27 -8.60 -32.16
CA VAL A 197 27.32 -9.72 -31.21
C VAL A 197 26.11 -10.63 -31.40
N LYS A 198 26.20 -11.85 -30.86
CA LYS A 198 25.02 -12.71 -30.77
C LYS A 198 23.96 -12.05 -29.87
N PRO A 199 22.66 -12.21 -30.18
CA PRO A 199 21.59 -11.69 -29.33
C PRO A 199 21.76 -12.17 -27.89
N ILE A 200 21.71 -11.21 -26.97
CA ILE A 200 21.78 -11.51 -25.55
C ILE A 200 20.53 -12.32 -25.19
N GLU A 201 20.73 -13.55 -24.74
CA GLU A 201 19.72 -14.31 -24.02
C GLU A 201 19.50 -13.62 -22.67
N ILE A 202 18.64 -12.62 -22.65
CA ILE A 202 18.04 -12.20 -21.39
C ILE A 202 17.14 -13.36 -21.01
N GLU A 203 17.66 -14.26 -20.17
CA GLU A 203 16.83 -15.19 -19.42
C GLU A 203 15.70 -14.33 -18.83
N ASN A 204 14.47 -14.60 -19.28
CA ASN A 204 13.32 -14.17 -18.52
C ASN A 204 13.39 -14.98 -17.23
N ASN A 205 14.21 -14.53 -16.28
CA ASN A 205 14.03 -14.91 -14.91
C ASN A 205 12.68 -14.29 -14.56
N HIS A 206 11.62 -15.05 -14.85
CA HIS A 206 10.25 -14.79 -14.45
C HIS A 206 10.19 -15.00 -12.92
N GLN A 207 11.07 -14.35 -12.18
CA GLN A 207 10.65 -13.71 -10.96
C GLN A 207 9.69 -12.60 -11.41
N SER A 208 8.42 -12.99 -11.47
CA SER A 208 7.44 -12.17 -10.78
C SER A 208 8.14 -11.57 -9.57
N VAL A 209 8.16 -10.25 -9.44
CA VAL A 209 8.47 -9.64 -8.15
C VAL A 209 7.28 -9.93 -7.21
N ASP A 210 7.00 -11.21 -6.97
CA ASP A 210 6.81 -11.69 -5.62
C ASP A 210 8.22 -11.60 -5.05
N LEU A 211 8.39 -10.75 -4.03
CA LEU A 211 9.57 -10.82 -3.18
C LEU A 211 9.65 -12.26 -2.66
N GLN A 212 10.39 -13.13 -3.34
CA GLN A 212 10.71 -14.45 -2.85
C GLN A 212 11.71 -14.23 -1.73
N ASN A 213 11.16 -14.03 -0.53
CA ASN A 213 11.93 -14.16 0.67
C ASN A 213 12.17 -15.67 0.82
N ASP A 214 13.37 -16.15 0.46
CA ASP A 214 13.73 -17.57 0.56
C ASP A 214 13.45 -18.10 1.97
N ASP A 215 13.64 -17.27 2.99
CA ASP A 215 13.30 -17.59 4.39
C ASP A 215 11.79 -17.88 4.58
N LEU A 216 10.92 -17.17 3.84
CA LEU A 216 9.47 -17.40 3.89
C LEU A 216 9.08 -18.71 3.23
N TYR A 217 9.72 -19.07 2.11
CA TYR A 217 9.49 -20.37 1.46
C TYR A 217 10.01 -21.51 2.33
N SER A 218 11.20 -21.35 2.93
CA SER A 218 11.76 -22.30 3.90
C SER A 218 10.80 -22.50 5.08
N LEU A 219 10.28 -21.41 5.66
CA LEU A 219 9.33 -21.48 6.76
C LEU A 219 8.02 -22.18 6.36
N VAL A 220 7.48 -21.90 5.16
CA VAL A 220 6.27 -22.58 4.66
C VAL A 220 6.53 -24.08 4.49
N GLU A 221 7.72 -24.48 4.03
CA GLU A 221 8.07 -25.90 3.89
C GLU A 221 8.19 -26.59 5.26
N GLU A 222 8.83 -25.94 6.24
CA GLU A 222 8.88 -26.45 7.62
C GLU A 222 7.47 -26.62 8.22
N LEU A 223 6.57 -25.67 7.96
CA LEU A 223 5.17 -25.77 8.39
C LEU A 223 4.46 -26.94 7.71
N LYS A 224 4.73 -27.21 6.42
CA LYS A 224 4.16 -28.35 5.70
C LYS A 224 4.65 -29.69 6.27
N ILE A 225 5.96 -29.79 6.56
CA ILE A 225 6.55 -30.98 7.20
C ILE A 225 5.88 -31.22 8.55
N LYS A 226 5.83 -30.21 9.42
CA LYS A 226 5.19 -30.30 10.73
C LYS A 226 3.71 -30.65 10.63
N PHE A 227 3.00 -30.11 9.65
CA PHE A 227 1.58 -30.40 9.43
C PHE A 227 1.35 -31.87 9.03
N ALA A 228 2.25 -32.44 8.22
CA ALA A 228 2.18 -33.82 7.79
C ALA A 228 2.49 -34.81 8.94
N GLU A 229 3.47 -34.48 9.78
CA GLU A 229 3.88 -35.30 10.93
C GLU A 229 2.89 -35.25 12.10
N THR A 230 2.15 -34.16 12.23
CA THR A 230 1.19 -33.95 13.31
C THR A 230 -0.07 -34.80 13.11
N THR A 231 -0.53 -35.50 14.15
CA THR A 231 -1.80 -36.25 14.14
C THR A 231 -2.95 -35.50 14.85
N SER A 232 -2.62 -34.51 15.68
CA SER A 232 -3.59 -33.68 16.41
C SER A 232 -4.32 -32.69 15.49
N HIS A 233 -5.65 -32.72 15.53
CA HIS A 233 -6.49 -31.80 14.76
C HIS A 233 -6.37 -30.35 15.28
N ALA A 234 -6.10 -30.15 16.57
CA ALA A 234 -5.92 -28.80 17.13
C ALA A 234 -4.64 -28.16 16.60
N ASP A 235 -3.56 -28.93 16.55
CA ASP A 235 -2.24 -28.47 16.10
C ASP A 235 -2.24 -28.21 14.59
N LYS A 236 -2.95 -29.05 13.81
CA LYS A 236 -3.19 -28.78 12.38
C LYS A 236 -3.92 -27.45 12.16
N VAL A 237 -4.92 -27.13 12.97
CA VAL A 237 -5.62 -25.83 12.88
C VAL A 237 -4.67 -24.70 13.24
N GLN A 238 -3.86 -24.84 14.30
CA GLN A 238 -2.86 -23.83 14.69
C GLN A 238 -1.83 -23.58 13.59
N ILE A 239 -1.31 -24.62 12.94
CA ILE A 239 -0.35 -24.46 11.83
C ILE A 239 -1.00 -23.67 10.68
N LEU A 240 -2.26 -23.94 10.36
CA LEU A 240 -2.99 -23.22 9.31
C LEU A 240 -3.27 -21.75 9.66
N THR A 241 -3.32 -21.35 10.94
CA THR A 241 -3.47 -19.93 11.32
C THR A 241 -2.21 -19.11 11.05
N LEU A 242 -1.04 -19.76 10.96
CA LEU A 242 0.25 -19.13 10.69
C LEU A 242 0.47 -18.82 9.20
N VAL A 243 -0.34 -19.40 8.32
CA VAL A 243 -0.25 -19.19 6.86
C VAL A 243 -0.72 -17.77 6.49
N PRO A 244 -0.12 -17.10 5.48
CA PRO A 244 -0.47 -15.72 5.15
C PRO A 244 -1.97 -15.51 4.86
N LYS A 245 -2.56 -14.50 5.50
CA LYS A 245 -3.98 -14.12 5.29
C LYS A 245 -4.28 -13.70 3.85
N SER A 246 -3.28 -13.23 3.11
CA SER A 246 -3.37 -12.86 1.69
C SER A 246 -3.61 -14.06 0.76
N TRP A 247 -3.35 -15.30 1.20
CA TRP A 247 -3.63 -16.49 0.38
C TRP A 247 -5.15 -16.68 0.26
N SER A 248 -5.64 -17.14 -0.89
CA SER A 248 -7.03 -17.60 -1.01
C SER A 248 -7.22 -18.89 -0.20
N LEU A 249 -8.45 -19.20 0.23
CA LEU A 249 -8.74 -20.43 0.99
C LEU A 249 -8.33 -21.72 0.26
N GLU A 250 -8.36 -21.72 -1.08
CA GLU A 250 -7.95 -22.87 -1.90
C GLU A 250 -6.43 -23.09 -1.89
N LYS A 251 -5.63 -22.06 -1.60
CA LYS A 251 -4.16 -22.18 -1.61
C LYS A 251 -3.64 -23.03 -0.43
N PRO A 252 -3.96 -22.74 0.86
CA PRO A 252 -3.59 -23.62 1.98
C PRO A 252 -4.11 -25.05 1.83
N LYS A 253 -5.34 -25.22 1.31
CA LYS A 253 -5.91 -26.55 1.04
C LYS A 253 -5.02 -27.37 0.11
N ARG A 254 -4.51 -26.77 -0.97
CA ARG A 254 -3.60 -27.41 -1.92
C ARG A 254 -2.20 -27.60 -1.33
N GLU A 255 -1.61 -26.58 -0.72
CA GLU A 255 -0.23 -26.63 -0.21
C GLU A 255 -0.05 -27.62 0.95
N PHE A 256 -1.07 -27.73 1.82
CA PHE A 256 -1.05 -28.62 2.99
C PHE A 256 -1.84 -29.92 2.78
N SER A 257 -2.31 -30.18 1.55
CA SER A 257 -3.10 -31.37 1.19
C SER A 257 -4.20 -31.69 2.19
N THR A 258 -5.02 -30.68 2.54
CA THR A 258 -5.99 -30.76 3.64
C THR A 258 -7.42 -30.44 3.20
N THR A 259 -8.38 -30.56 4.12
CA THR A 259 -9.80 -30.32 3.84
C THR A 259 -10.17 -28.85 3.98
N MET A 260 -11.16 -28.41 3.20
CA MET A 260 -11.69 -27.05 3.29
C MET A 260 -12.28 -26.71 4.66
N TYR A 261 -12.77 -27.72 5.39
CA TYR A 261 -13.26 -27.55 6.75
C TYR A 261 -12.15 -27.07 7.69
N LEU A 262 -10.98 -27.71 7.64
CA LEU A 262 -9.82 -27.34 8.45
C LEU A 262 -9.30 -25.93 8.12
N VAL A 263 -9.23 -25.59 6.83
CA VAL A 263 -8.80 -24.25 6.39
C VAL A 263 -9.78 -23.16 6.86
N ARG A 264 -11.09 -23.41 6.76
CA ARG A 264 -12.12 -22.47 7.26
C ARG A 264 -12.08 -22.32 8.77
N LYS A 265 -11.81 -23.40 9.51
CA LYS A 265 -11.71 -23.34 10.97
C LYS A 265 -10.51 -22.52 11.46
N ALA A 266 -9.46 -22.41 10.64
CA ALA A 266 -8.24 -21.66 10.95
C ALA A 266 -8.27 -20.18 10.53
N ARG A 267 -9.31 -19.74 9.80
CA ARG A 267 -9.43 -18.40 9.22
C ARG A 267 -10.60 -17.63 9.80
#